data_AF-A0A0A8X072-F1
#
_entry.id   AF-A0A0A8X072-F1
#
_cell.length_a   1.000
_cell.length_b   1.000
_cell.length_c   1.000
_cell.angle_alpha   90.00
_cell.angle_beta   90.00
_cell.angle_gamma   90.00
#
_symmetry.space_group_name_H-M   'P 1'
#
loop_
_entity.id
_entity.type
_entity.pdbx_description
1 polymer ?
#
loop_
_entity_poly.entity_id
_entity_poly.type
_entity_poly.pdbx_seq_one_letter_code
_entity_poly.pdbx_strand_id
1 'polypeptide(L)'
;MKLMALCLLVFLMQMLIHENDSIAAMYKWEDSSGVVHFSDDPASIPAKFRNRVKNLEPKEVEIPSDTTTETTVKPEQNELQQPSRPETSGLDKGKEYWQVRYQSILGEMTRLKDGLKGKREQMNEYRRKWLVTQRRVERQAFNQMENEINQDEERIKELEKNLEALDVEAARNAVPFEWRR
;
A
#
# COMPACT_ATOMS: atom_id res chain seq x y z
N MET A 1 58.40 2.64 -5.78
CA MET A 1 57.28 1.82 -5.23
C MET A 1 56.45 2.57 -4.18
N LYS A 2 57.04 3.22 -3.16
CA LYS A 2 56.30 3.95 -2.11
C LYS A 2 55.41 5.11 -2.63
N LEU A 3 55.88 5.86 -3.63
CA LEU A 3 55.10 6.96 -4.24
C LEU A 3 53.86 6.45 -4.99
N MET A 4 54.00 5.32 -5.68
CA MET A 4 52.90 4.70 -6.43
C MET A 4 51.82 4.13 -5.50
N ALA A 5 52.24 3.55 -4.37
CA ALA A 5 51.31 3.08 -3.32
C ALA A 5 50.58 4.24 -2.63
N LEU A 6 51.26 5.39 -2.41
CA LEU A 6 50.63 6.58 -1.85
C LEU A 6 49.58 7.16 -2.82
N CYS A 7 49.89 7.27 -4.11
CA CYS A 7 48.93 7.73 -5.12
C CYS A 7 47.70 6.80 -5.21
N LEU A 8 47.91 5.49 -5.13
CA LEU A 8 46.82 4.52 -5.18
C LEU A 8 45.94 4.60 -3.93
N LEU A 9 46.53 4.83 -2.75
CA LEU A 9 45.80 5.01 -1.50
C LEU A 9 44.99 6.32 -1.49
N VAL A 10 45.55 7.41 -2.01
CA VAL A 10 44.83 8.69 -2.17
C VAL A 10 43.67 8.57 -3.17
N PHE A 11 43.87 7.84 -4.28
CA PHE A 11 42.82 7.56 -5.25
C PHE A 11 41.68 6.70 -4.67
N LEU A 12 42.03 5.67 -3.89
CA LEU A 12 41.06 4.84 -3.18
C LEU A 12 40.29 5.63 -2.12
N MET A 13 40.97 6.57 -1.45
CA MET A 13 40.34 7.45 -0.46
C MET A 13 39.38 8.45 -1.13
N GLN A 14 39.70 8.97 -2.32
CA GLN A 14 38.81 9.85 -3.10
C GLN A 14 37.55 9.14 -3.61
N MET A 15 37.61 7.84 -3.90
CA MET A 15 36.43 7.05 -4.27
C MET A 15 35.42 6.92 -3.11
N LEU A 16 35.88 7.00 -1.86
CA LEU A 16 35.03 6.82 -0.67
C LEU A 16 34.23 8.07 -0.25
N ILE A 17 34.47 9.23 -0.84
CA ILE A 17 33.85 10.53 -0.46
C ILE A 17 32.74 10.94 -1.45
N HIS A 18 32.32 10.06 -2.35
CA HIS A 18 31.18 10.33 -3.23
C HIS A 18 29.89 9.96 -2.48
N GLU A 19 29.39 10.92 -1.70
CA GLU A 19 28.03 10.86 -1.18
C GLU A 19 27.06 11.04 -2.36
N ASN A 20 26.25 10.01 -2.61
CA ASN A 20 25.14 10.13 -3.55
C ASN A 20 24.00 10.81 -2.81
N ASP A 21 23.81 12.11 -3.04
CA ASP A 21 22.61 12.82 -2.59
C ASP A 21 21.37 12.14 -3.18
N SER A 22 20.68 11.35 -2.36
CA SER A 22 19.40 10.77 -2.73
C SER A 22 18.31 11.79 -2.47
N ILE A 23 17.91 12.52 -3.50
CA ILE A 23 16.75 13.42 -3.43
C ILE A 23 15.49 12.55 -3.47
N ALA A 24 14.86 12.35 -2.31
CA ALA A 24 13.55 11.73 -2.21
C ALA A 24 12.49 12.81 -2.47
N ALA A 25 12.01 12.90 -3.72
CA ALA A 25 10.90 13.77 -4.07
C ALA A 25 9.58 13.06 -3.75
N MET A 26 8.82 13.60 -2.79
CA MET A 26 7.52 13.05 -2.39
C MET A 26 6.40 13.82 -3.10
N TYR A 27 5.66 13.14 -3.97
CA TYR A 27 4.64 13.72 -4.82
C TYR A 27 3.26 13.61 -4.18
N LYS A 28 2.62 14.74 -3.96
CA LYS A 28 1.23 14.82 -3.51
C LYS A 28 0.29 15.01 -4.69
N TRP A 29 -0.74 14.18 -4.80
CA TRP A 29 -1.79 14.34 -5.82
C TRP A 29 -3.17 14.04 -5.24
N GLU A 30 -4.18 14.73 -5.77
CA GLU A 30 -5.57 14.58 -5.36
C GLU A 30 -6.33 13.89 -6.48
N ASP A 31 -7.03 12.81 -6.13
CA ASP A 31 -7.82 12.06 -7.10
C ASP A 31 -9.16 12.74 -7.39
N SER A 32 -9.93 12.19 -8.35
CA SER A 32 -11.25 12.71 -8.71
C SER A 32 -12.30 12.61 -7.58
N SER A 33 -11.97 11.92 -6.49
CA SER A 33 -12.81 11.74 -5.31
C SER A 33 -12.42 12.70 -4.17
N GLY A 34 -11.41 13.56 -4.38
CA GLY A 34 -10.91 14.49 -3.37
C GLY A 34 -9.95 13.87 -2.35
N VAL A 35 -9.50 12.63 -2.58
CA VAL A 35 -8.57 11.93 -1.67
C VAL A 35 -7.15 12.32 -2.03
N VAL A 36 -6.39 12.72 -1.02
CA VAL A 36 -4.98 13.11 -1.14
C VAL A 36 -4.09 11.87 -1.00
N HIS A 37 -3.29 11.62 -2.03
CA HIS A 37 -2.31 10.53 -2.09
C HIS A 37 -0.88 11.10 -2.10
N PHE A 38 0.06 10.30 -1.59
CA PHE A 38 1.48 10.57 -1.62
C PHE A 38 2.20 9.43 -2.34
N SER A 39 3.15 9.74 -3.21
CA SER A 39 3.96 8.73 -3.89
C SER A 39 5.39 9.22 -4.07
N ASP A 40 6.36 8.31 -3.99
CA ASP A 40 7.78 8.58 -4.20
C ASP A 40 8.20 8.42 -5.66
N ASP A 41 7.35 7.84 -6.52
CA ASP A 41 7.62 7.61 -7.93
C ASP A 41 6.61 8.36 -8.82
N PRO A 42 7.03 9.34 -9.66
CA PRO A 42 6.14 10.06 -10.54
C PRO A 42 5.53 9.18 -11.65
N ALA A 43 6.12 8.01 -11.97
CA ALA A 43 5.56 7.07 -12.92
C ALA A 43 4.29 6.39 -12.38
N SER A 44 4.19 6.22 -11.05
CA SER A 44 3.03 5.65 -10.38
C SER A 44 1.80 6.56 -10.40
N ILE A 45 1.99 7.86 -10.65
CA ILE A 45 0.89 8.83 -10.75
C ILE A 45 0.15 8.58 -12.07
N PRO A 46 -1.17 8.27 -12.04
CA PRO A 46 -1.92 8.06 -13.26
C PRO A 46 -1.88 9.30 -14.15
N ALA A 47 -1.70 9.12 -15.46
CA ALA A 47 -1.47 10.21 -16.42
C ALA A 47 -2.51 11.34 -16.35
N LYS A 48 -3.75 11.01 -15.94
CA LYS A 48 -4.86 11.95 -15.75
C LYS A 48 -4.67 12.96 -14.60
N PHE A 49 -3.83 12.63 -13.62
CA PHE A 49 -3.58 13.45 -12.43
C PHE A 49 -2.21 14.11 -12.42
N ARG A 50 -1.31 13.78 -13.38
CA ARG A 50 0.03 14.38 -13.51
C ARG A 50 0.00 15.90 -13.68
N ASN A 51 -1.05 16.44 -14.31
CA ASN A 51 -1.22 17.89 -14.52
C ASN A 51 -1.72 18.64 -13.25
N ARG A 52 -2.01 17.93 -12.15
CA ARG A 52 -2.47 18.50 -10.87
C ARG A 52 -1.47 18.28 -9.73
N VAL A 53 -0.29 17.77 -10.03
CA VAL A 53 0.78 17.52 -9.06
C VAL A 53 1.43 18.86 -8.71
N LYS A 54 1.36 19.25 -7.44
CA LYS A 54 2.23 20.30 -6.89
C LYS A 54 3.50 19.62 -6.38
N ASN A 55 4.64 19.95 -6.98
CA ASN A 55 5.94 19.48 -6.52
C ASN A 55 6.18 20.02 -5.10
N LEU A 56 6.28 19.14 -4.11
CA LEU A 56 6.74 19.50 -2.77
C LEU A 56 8.25 19.37 -2.79
N GLU A 57 8.95 20.39 -3.28
CA GLU A 57 10.37 20.52 -2.95
C GLU A 57 10.48 20.70 -1.42
N PRO A 58 11.46 20.04 -0.76
CA PRO A 58 11.68 20.19 0.66
C PRO A 58 12.25 21.58 0.92
N LYS A 59 11.37 22.59 1.04
CA LYS A 59 11.74 23.87 1.61
C LYS A 59 11.60 23.75 3.13
N GLU A 60 12.76 23.89 3.76
CA GLU A 60 13.02 24.09 5.18
C GLU A 60 11.86 24.74 5.93
N VAL A 61 11.49 24.11 7.04
CA VAL A 61 10.44 24.56 7.95
C VAL A 61 10.87 25.90 8.55
N GLU A 62 10.22 26.98 8.11
CA GLU A 62 10.10 28.20 8.91
C GLU A 62 8.61 28.40 9.23
N ILE A 63 8.26 28.21 10.50
CA ILE A 63 7.02 28.75 11.06
C ILE A 63 7.27 30.25 11.28
N PRO A 64 6.37 31.13 10.83
CA PRO A 64 5.77 32.01 11.81
C PRO A 64 4.26 32.29 11.64
N SER A 65 3.68 32.53 12.80
CA SER A 65 2.41 33.13 13.19
C SER A 65 1.78 34.23 12.32
N ASP A 66 0.45 34.20 12.34
CA ASP A 66 -0.50 35.32 12.52
C ASP A 66 -0.86 36.31 11.40
N THR A 67 -2.18 36.57 11.38
CA THR A 67 -2.92 37.81 11.03
C THR A 67 -3.51 37.94 9.62
N THR A 68 -4.83 37.67 9.56
CA THR A 68 -5.91 38.56 9.11
C THR A 68 -5.66 39.51 7.94
N THR A 69 -6.46 39.36 6.87
CA THR A 69 -7.22 40.50 6.32
C THR A 69 -8.50 40.02 5.63
N GLU A 70 -9.61 40.50 6.17
CA GLU A 70 -10.98 40.47 5.67
C GLU A 70 -11.15 41.50 4.54
N THR A 71 -11.84 41.17 3.43
CA THR A 71 -12.65 42.13 2.65
C THR A 71 -13.72 41.39 1.84
N THR A 72 -14.92 41.47 2.39
CA THR A 72 -16.30 41.46 1.86
C THR A 72 -16.50 41.94 0.41
N VAL A 73 -17.38 41.27 -0.37
CA VAL A 73 -18.68 41.73 -0.99
C VAL A 73 -19.20 40.59 -1.92
N LYS A 74 -20.18 39.76 -1.49
CA LYS A 74 -21.62 39.71 -1.90
C LYS A 74 -21.89 39.07 -3.32
N PRO A 75 -23.13 38.63 -3.66
CA PRO A 75 -23.41 37.24 -3.99
C PRO A 75 -24.01 37.07 -5.41
N GLU A 76 -23.52 36.11 -6.19
CA GLU A 76 -24.21 35.75 -7.44
C GLU A 76 -24.33 34.25 -7.56
N GLN A 77 -25.52 33.81 -7.19
CA GLN A 77 -26.20 32.61 -7.62
C GLN A 77 -25.79 32.25 -9.06
N ASN A 78 -24.93 31.24 -9.18
CA ASN A 78 -24.83 30.49 -10.42
C ASN A 78 -24.92 29.01 -10.09
N GLU A 79 -25.91 28.39 -10.72
CA GLU A 79 -26.48 27.09 -10.49
C GLU A 79 -25.44 26.02 -10.15
N LEU A 80 -25.68 25.31 -9.05
CA LEU A 80 -25.22 23.93 -8.85
C LEU A 80 -25.82 23.06 -9.97
N GLN A 81 -25.26 23.14 -11.18
CA GLN A 81 -25.36 22.09 -12.16
C GLN A 81 -24.41 20.99 -11.73
N GLN A 82 -24.88 20.25 -10.72
CA GLN A 82 -24.51 18.88 -10.46
C GLN A 82 -24.62 18.15 -11.81
N PRO A 83 -23.52 17.66 -12.42
CA PRO A 83 -23.68 16.82 -13.59
C PRO A 83 -24.38 15.56 -13.10
N SER A 84 -25.64 15.41 -13.49
CA SER A 84 -26.45 14.21 -13.36
C SER A 84 -25.65 13.05 -13.92
N ARG A 85 -24.92 12.37 -13.04
CA ARG A 85 -24.24 11.14 -13.34
C ARG A 85 -25.34 10.15 -13.73
N PRO A 86 -25.26 9.47 -14.89
CA PRO A 86 -26.27 8.50 -15.24
C PRO A 86 -26.33 7.46 -14.13
N GLU A 87 -27.49 7.40 -13.46
CA GLU A 87 -27.89 6.39 -12.51
C GLU A 87 -28.04 5.04 -13.24
N THR A 88 -26.93 4.44 -13.66
CA THR A 88 -26.89 2.98 -13.70
C THR A 88 -26.62 2.53 -12.28
N SER A 89 -27.69 2.45 -11.49
CA SER A 89 -27.68 1.90 -10.14
C SER A 89 -27.03 0.52 -10.16
N GLY A 90 -25.88 0.38 -9.51
CA GLY A 90 -25.27 -0.91 -9.25
C GLY A 90 -26.03 -1.79 -8.24
N LEU A 91 -27.28 -1.43 -7.96
CA LEU A 91 -28.26 -2.22 -7.24
C LEU A 91 -28.71 -3.47 -8.01
N ASP A 92 -28.35 -3.61 -9.29
CA ASP A 92 -28.76 -4.73 -10.14
C ASP A 92 -28.34 -6.11 -9.58
N LYS A 93 -27.22 -6.16 -8.84
CA LYS A 93 -26.75 -7.38 -8.18
C LYS A 93 -27.42 -7.67 -6.82
N GLY A 94 -28.11 -6.68 -6.23
CA GLY A 94 -28.79 -6.80 -4.94
C GLY A 94 -27.86 -6.86 -3.71
N LYS A 95 -28.43 -6.62 -2.52
CA LYS A 95 -27.72 -6.62 -1.23
C LYS A 95 -27.01 -7.95 -0.92
N GLU A 96 -27.71 -9.04 -1.17
CA GLU A 96 -27.25 -10.39 -0.84
C GLU A 96 -25.96 -10.76 -1.58
N TYR A 97 -25.85 -10.39 -2.86
CA TYR A 97 -24.62 -10.59 -3.64
C TYR A 97 -23.41 -9.94 -2.96
N TRP A 98 -23.52 -8.67 -2.59
CA TRP A 98 -22.41 -7.92 -1.99
C TRP A 98 -22.04 -8.53 -0.64
N GLN A 99 -23.02 -8.74 0.24
CA GLN A 99 -22.76 -9.32 1.57
C GLN A 99 -22.10 -10.69 1.49
N VAL A 100 -22.61 -11.60 0.65
CA VAL A 100 -22.03 -12.95 0.49
C VAL A 100 -20.58 -12.85 0.00
N ARG A 101 -20.26 -11.94 -0.92
CA ARG A 101 -18.91 -11.77 -1.44
C ARG A 101 -17.94 -11.23 -0.40
N TYR A 102 -18.32 -10.19 0.34
CA TYR A 102 -17.50 -9.63 1.42
C TYR A 102 -17.28 -10.67 2.53
N GLN A 103 -18.35 -11.29 3.01
CA GLN A 103 -18.29 -12.31 4.06
C GLN A 103 -17.45 -13.52 3.66
N SER A 104 -17.54 -13.97 2.40
CA SER A 104 -16.72 -15.09 1.91
C SER A 104 -15.23 -14.76 1.96
N ILE A 105 -14.83 -13.57 1.49
CA ILE A 105 -13.42 -13.16 1.47
C ILE A 105 -12.90 -12.96 2.90
N LEU A 106 -13.65 -12.25 3.74
CA LEU A 106 -13.29 -11.98 5.13
C LEU A 106 -13.23 -13.27 5.97
N GLY A 107 -14.16 -14.20 5.74
CA GLY A 107 -14.20 -15.50 6.40
C GLY A 107 -13.00 -16.37 6.02
N GLU A 108 -12.66 -16.43 4.72
CA GLU A 108 -11.48 -17.17 4.25
C GLU A 108 -10.19 -16.57 4.81
N MET A 109 -10.05 -15.24 4.77
CA MET A 109 -8.90 -14.53 5.31
C MET A 109 -8.73 -14.75 6.81
N THR A 110 -9.82 -14.66 7.58
CA THR A 110 -9.81 -14.93 9.03
C THR A 110 -9.39 -16.37 9.30
N ARG A 111 -9.97 -17.34 8.59
CA ARG A 111 -9.62 -18.76 8.74
C ARG A 111 -8.13 -19.03 8.49
N LEU A 112 -7.56 -18.41 7.45
CA LEU A 112 -6.14 -18.54 7.14
C LEU A 112 -5.27 -17.87 8.21
N LYS A 113 -5.60 -16.64 8.61
CA LYS A 113 -4.87 -15.90 9.66
C LYS A 113 -4.87 -16.65 11.00
N ASP A 114 -5.99 -17.24 11.39
CA ASP A 114 -6.09 -18.05 12.61
C ASP A 114 -5.29 -19.35 12.50
N GLY A 115 -5.31 -19.99 11.33
CA GLY A 115 -4.55 -21.21 11.05
C GLY A 115 -3.02 -21.01 11.06
N LEU A 116 -2.54 -19.84 10.63
CA LEU A 116 -1.12 -19.52 10.57
C LEU A 116 -0.41 -19.64 11.93
N LYS A 117 -1.09 -19.28 13.03
CA LYS A 117 -0.50 -19.39 14.37
C LYS A 117 -0.12 -20.85 14.68
N GLY A 118 -1.07 -21.78 14.50
CA GLY A 118 -0.84 -23.21 14.74
C GLY A 118 0.23 -23.79 13.82
N LYS A 119 0.22 -23.44 12.53
CA LYS A 119 1.25 -23.87 11.58
C LYS A 119 2.65 -23.38 11.99
N ARG A 120 2.78 -22.12 12.42
CA ARG A 120 4.06 -21.56 12.91
C ARG A 120 4.56 -22.25 14.17
N GLU A 121 3.67 -22.60 15.08
CA GLU A 121 4.01 -23.39 16.27
C GLU A 121 4.52 -24.79 15.89
N GLN A 122 3.81 -25.49 14.99
CA GLN A 122 4.24 -26.80 14.48
C GLN A 122 5.58 -26.73 13.73
N MET A 123 5.79 -25.71 12.90
CA MET A 123 7.07 -25.47 12.22
C MET A 123 8.21 -25.31 13.24
N ASN A 124 7.97 -24.57 14.33
CA ASN A 124 8.95 -24.42 15.40
C ASN A 124 9.24 -25.74 16.13
N GLU A 125 8.23 -26.61 16.32
CA GLU A 125 8.46 -27.94 16.86
C GLU A 125 9.32 -28.82 15.94
N TYR A 126 9.03 -28.83 14.63
CA TYR A 126 9.86 -29.56 13.67
C TYR A 126 11.29 -29.02 13.63
N ARG A 127 11.45 -27.70 13.72
CA ARG A 127 12.77 -27.06 13.82
C ARG A 127 13.54 -27.54 15.06
N ARG A 128 12.89 -27.58 16.24
CA ARG A 128 13.51 -28.08 17.48
C ARG A 128 13.89 -29.56 17.36
N LYS A 129 12.97 -30.40 16.86
CA LYS A 129 13.22 -31.84 16.66
C LYS A 129 14.36 -32.09 15.67
N TRP A 130 14.42 -31.33 14.59
CA TRP A 130 15.50 -31.40 13.61
C TRP A 130 16.86 -31.02 14.20
N LEU A 131 16.93 -29.98 15.03
CA LEU A 131 18.19 -29.58 15.69
C LEU A 131 18.74 -30.68 16.62
N VAL A 132 17.87 -31.47 17.26
CA VAL A 132 18.27 -32.56 18.16
C VAL A 132 18.59 -33.84 17.41
N THR A 133 17.72 -34.25 16.48
CA THR A 133 17.77 -35.58 15.87
C THR A 133 18.48 -35.61 14.52
N GLN A 134 18.59 -34.47 13.84
CA GLN A 134 19.20 -34.28 12.52
C GLN A 134 18.70 -35.24 11.42
N ARG A 135 17.53 -35.87 11.57
CA ARG A 135 17.04 -36.81 10.54
C ARG A 135 16.34 -36.07 9.39
N ARG A 136 16.29 -36.77 8.27
CA ARG A 136 15.74 -36.26 7.00
C ARG A 136 14.24 -36.00 7.07
N VAL A 137 13.51 -36.80 7.86
CA VAL A 137 12.05 -36.73 7.98
C VAL A 137 11.62 -35.40 8.61
N GLU A 138 12.30 -34.96 9.67
CA GLU A 138 12.01 -33.70 10.36
C GLU A 138 12.31 -32.50 9.47
N ARG A 139 13.38 -32.56 8.66
CA ARG A 139 13.68 -31.53 7.66
C ARG A 139 12.60 -31.45 6.58
N GLN A 140 12.11 -32.59 6.10
CA GLN A 140 11.01 -32.60 5.13
C GLN A 140 9.73 -32.03 5.71
N ALA A 141 9.37 -32.39 6.95
CA ALA A 141 8.21 -31.85 7.64
C ALA A 141 8.33 -30.33 7.88
N PHE A 142 9.53 -29.84 8.25
CA PHE A 142 9.81 -28.42 8.38
C PHE A 142 9.59 -27.68 7.05
N ASN A 143 10.23 -28.15 5.97
CA ASN A 143 10.12 -27.52 4.65
C ASN A 143 8.67 -27.54 4.13
N GLN A 144 7.94 -28.63 4.38
CA GLN A 144 6.53 -28.72 4.01
C GLN A 144 5.70 -27.67 4.76
N MET A 145 5.89 -27.55 6.08
CA MET A 145 5.17 -26.58 6.89
C MET A 145 5.50 -25.14 6.49
N GLU A 146 6.77 -24.86 6.20
CA GLU A 146 7.22 -23.57 5.67
C GLU A 146 6.51 -23.23 4.34
N ASN A 147 6.42 -24.20 3.42
CA ASN A 147 5.71 -24.02 2.16
C ASN A 147 4.20 -23.78 2.38
N GLU A 148 3.56 -24.52 3.28
CA GLU A 148 2.15 -24.32 3.62
C GLU A 148 1.88 -22.95 4.24
N ILE A 149 2.80 -22.42 5.06
CA ILE A 149 2.72 -21.07 5.62
C ILE A 149 2.84 -20.03 4.50
N ASN A 150 3.82 -20.18 3.61
CA ASN A 150 4.03 -19.25 2.51
C ASN A 150 2.81 -19.21 1.56
N GLN A 151 2.21 -20.37 1.26
CA GLN A 151 1.00 -20.47 0.45
C GLN A 151 -0.19 -19.77 1.11
N ASP A 152 -0.39 -19.96 2.42
CA ASP A 152 -1.44 -19.26 3.17
C ASP A 152 -1.23 -17.74 3.15
N GLU A 153 0.02 -17.27 3.31
CA GLU A 153 0.36 -15.85 3.28
C GLU A 153 0.15 -15.22 1.89
N GLU A 154 0.53 -15.94 0.83
CA GLU A 154 0.25 -15.53 -0.55
C GLU A 154 -1.26 -15.46 -0.81
N ARG A 155 -2.02 -16.46 -0.33
CA ARG A 155 -3.48 -16.48 -0.46
C ARG A 155 -4.13 -15.33 0.30
N ILE A 156 -3.65 -15.00 1.50
CA ILE A 156 -4.13 -13.82 2.25
C ILE A 156 -3.90 -12.54 1.44
N LYS A 157 -2.71 -12.34 0.85
CA LYS A 157 -2.43 -11.17 0.01
C LYS A 157 -3.34 -11.09 -1.20
N GLU A 158 -3.62 -12.23 -1.83
CA GLU A 158 -4.57 -12.30 -2.95
C GLU A 158 -5.99 -11.92 -2.52
N LEU A 159 -6.44 -12.43 -1.37
CA LEU A 159 -7.75 -12.09 -0.80
C LEU A 159 -7.85 -10.61 -0.43
N GLU A 160 -6.79 -10.01 0.11
CA GLU A 160 -6.72 -8.57 0.40
C GLU A 160 -6.83 -7.74 -0.88
N LYS A 161 -6.13 -8.11 -1.95
CA LYS A 161 -6.26 -7.48 -3.26
C LYS A 161 -7.66 -7.65 -3.85
N ASN A 162 -8.27 -8.83 -3.68
CA ASN A 162 -9.63 -9.09 -4.14
C ASN A 162 -10.66 -8.27 -3.36
N LEU A 163 -10.45 -8.05 -2.07
CA LEU A 163 -11.27 -7.18 -1.23
C LEU A 163 -11.18 -5.73 -1.70
N GLU A 164 -9.97 -5.22 -1.96
CA GLU A 164 -9.77 -3.87 -2.48
C GLU A 164 -10.44 -3.68 -3.84
N ALA A 165 -10.29 -4.67 -4.74
CA ALA A 165 -10.96 -4.64 -6.04
C ALA A 165 -12.50 -4.64 -5.89
N LEU A 166 -13.03 -5.40 -4.93
CA LEU A 166 -14.46 -5.43 -4.61
C LEU A 166 -14.93 -4.08 -4.03
N ASP A 167 -14.11 -3.42 -3.20
CA ASP A 167 -14.39 -2.08 -2.67
C ASP A 167 -14.45 -1.01 -3.76
N VAL A 168 -13.54 -1.09 -4.73
CA VAL A 168 -13.56 -0.21 -5.92
C VAL A 168 -14.82 -0.47 -6.75
N GLU A 169 -15.21 -1.74 -6.95
CA GLU A 169 -16.44 -2.10 -7.65
C GLU A 169 -17.68 -1.58 -6.90
N ALA A 170 -17.73 -1.77 -5.58
CA ALA A 170 -18.81 -1.32 -4.72
C ALA A 170 -18.95 0.21 -4.72
N ALA A 171 -17.82 0.93 -4.67
CA ALA A 171 -17.79 2.39 -4.75
C ALA A 171 -18.28 2.90 -6.12
N ARG A 172 -17.87 2.28 -7.22
CA ARG A 172 -18.36 2.61 -8.58
C ARG A 172 -19.88 2.44 -8.72
N ASN A 173 -20.42 1.46 -8.01
CA ASN A 173 -21.82 1.07 -8.01
C ASN A 173 -22.66 1.77 -6.93
N ALA A 174 -22.08 2.73 -6.19
CA ALA A 174 -22.72 3.45 -5.08
C ALA A 174 -23.32 2.50 -4.01
N VAL A 175 -22.68 1.36 -3.78
CA VAL A 175 -23.13 0.35 -2.81
C VAL A 175 -23.00 0.92 -1.39
N PRO A 176 -24.06 0.89 -0.57
CA PRO A 176 -24.00 1.35 0.82
C PRO A 176 -22.95 0.60 1.64
N PHE A 177 -22.31 1.29 2.59
CA PHE A 177 -21.30 0.69 3.47
C PHE A 177 -21.84 -0.49 4.30
N GLU A 178 -23.11 -0.43 4.72
CA GLU A 178 -23.77 -1.50 5.49
C GLU A 178 -23.88 -2.83 4.72
N TRP A 179 -23.70 -2.83 3.39
CA TRP A 179 -23.72 -4.04 2.58
C TRP A 179 -22.33 -4.69 2.45
N ARG A 180 -21.29 -4.00 2.94
CA ARG A 180 -19.88 -4.42 2.91
C ARG A 180 -19.39 -4.99 4.24
N ARG A 181 -20.29 -5.13 5.21
CA ARG A 181 -20.02 -5.61 6.56
C ARG A 181 -20.26 -7.11 6.74
#